data_AF-A0A416EAS1-F1
#
_entry.id   AF-A0A416EAS1-F1
#
_cell.length_a   1.000
_cell.length_b   1.000
_cell.length_c   1.000
_cell.angle_alpha   90.00
_cell.angle_beta   90.00
_cell.angle_gamma   90.00
#
_symmetry.space_group_name_H-M   'P 1'
#
loop_
_entity.id
_entity.type
_entity.pdbx_description
1 polymer ?
#
loop_
_entity_poly.entity_id
_entity_poly.type
_entity_poly.pdbx_seq_one_letter_code
_entity_poly.pdbx_strand_id
1 'polypeptide(L)'
;MFSTNILMDASIDYDLTRKIPTSSIVFLGLGLILMIALAVVLYKVIKHFGPSMIRSMLFGVVAYLLLGGMLVQILTQLPLMIKPVADFLLANRPAAMIYSFMMVCIIEEGGRFFVVKYMDRRHAKLGDMLLMGLGYGIGATILANGTAIVSNIGLMASINSAGMTELTAGMTGTDLENAVQVFRDFVETPFIDYICMSIEQCAQMVFHICMTYIVYRIFTEKRPVMLLAAMGIHAVFVVPSVLYQLNVIKIIYITTPIMLILTGLLVKWTYGQIKPFKTEVVKQPKAAKTEKNIAKNATTVPGKKSMPKYDNSASANDEE
;
A
#
# COMPACT_ATOMS: atom_id res chain seq x y z
N MET A 1 3.92 7.83 -39.94
CA MET A 1 4.76 8.92 -40.50
C MET A 1 3.85 10.13 -40.71
N PHE A 2 4.34 11.33 -40.36
CA PHE A 2 3.64 12.59 -40.08
C PHE A 2 3.04 12.64 -38.66
N SER A 3 3.44 13.53 -37.73
CA SER A 3 4.28 14.73 -37.80
C SER A 3 5.31 14.76 -36.66
N THR A 4 6.55 14.41 -36.98
CA THR A 4 7.75 14.58 -36.13
C THR A 4 8.26 16.03 -36.08
N ASN A 5 7.66 16.95 -36.84
CA ASN A 5 8.20 18.30 -37.05
C ASN A 5 7.59 19.40 -36.17
N ILE A 6 6.70 19.09 -35.23
CA ILE A 6 6.16 20.10 -34.28
C ILE A 6 6.77 19.93 -32.87
N LEU A 7 7.39 18.78 -32.57
CA LEU A 7 8.10 18.55 -31.31
C LEU A 7 9.63 18.74 -31.43
N MET A 8 10.17 18.75 -32.65
CA MET A 8 11.61 18.86 -32.91
C MET A 8 12.22 20.23 -32.57
N ASP A 9 11.41 21.27 -32.40
CA ASP A 9 11.91 22.66 -32.23
C ASP A 9 11.81 23.17 -30.78
N ALA A 10 10.94 22.58 -29.95
CA ALA A 10 10.70 23.08 -28.58
C ALA A 10 11.49 22.35 -27.48
N SER A 11 12.12 21.20 -27.78
CA SER A 11 12.89 20.41 -26.83
C SER A 11 14.39 20.76 -26.80
N ILE A 12 14.91 21.47 -27.80
CA ILE A 12 16.35 21.79 -27.91
C ILE A 12 16.68 23.20 -27.40
N ASP A 13 15.71 24.12 -27.37
CA ASP A 13 15.88 25.47 -26.79
C ASP A 13 15.44 25.52 -25.31
N TYR A 14 15.90 24.54 -24.51
CA TYR A 14 15.74 24.59 -23.07
C TYR A 14 17.11 24.81 -22.42
N ASP A 15 17.20 25.77 -21.50
CA ASP A 15 18.45 26.09 -20.83
C ASP A 15 18.92 24.93 -19.92
N LEU A 16 19.80 24.10 -20.47
CA LEU A 16 20.41 22.93 -19.82
C LEU A 16 21.43 23.30 -18.74
N THR A 17 21.78 24.58 -18.60
CA THR A 17 22.72 25.05 -17.58
C THR A 17 22.04 25.29 -16.23
N ARG A 18 20.69 25.31 -16.21
CA ARG A 18 19.91 25.49 -14.99
C ARG A 18 20.17 24.35 -14.02
N LYS A 19 20.25 24.69 -12.73
CA LYS A 19 20.25 23.69 -11.65
C LYS A 19 18.84 23.36 -11.23
N ILE A 20 18.64 22.11 -10.83
CA ILE A 20 17.40 21.64 -10.23
C ILE A 20 17.31 22.22 -8.83
N PRO A 21 16.17 22.84 -8.45
CA PRO A 21 16.01 23.42 -7.12
C PRO A 21 16.30 22.41 -6.01
N THR A 22 17.18 22.75 -5.07
CA THR A 22 17.51 21.86 -3.94
C THR A 22 16.28 21.52 -3.09
N SER A 23 15.31 22.45 -3.02
CA SER A 23 14.00 22.21 -2.40
C SER A 23 13.28 21.01 -3.00
N SER A 24 13.32 20.83 -4.32
CA SER A 24 12.68 19.69 -5.00
C SER A 24 13.25 18.36 -4.50
N ILE A 25 14.58 18.24 -4.44
CA ILE A 25 15.28 17.04 -3.95
C ILE A 25 14.94 16.78 -2.48
N VAL A 26 14.96 17.82 -1.64
CA VAL A 26 14.66 17.72 -0.21
C VAL A 26 13.22 17.27 0.02
N PHE A 27 12.24 17.87 -0.65
CA PHE A 27 10.82 17.54 -0.47
C PHE A 27 10.49 16.13 -1.00
N LEU A 28 11.15 15.69 -2.08
CA LEU A 28 11.03 14.31 -2.56
C LEU A 28 11.58 13.30 -1.52
N GLY A 29 12.73 13.62 -0.90
CA GLY A 29 13.32 12.82 0.18
C GLY A 29 12.46 12.79 1.45
N LEU A 30 11.92 13.94 1.87
CA LEU A 30 10.96 14.02 2.98
C LEU A 30 9.69 13.22 2.70
N GLY A 31 9.21 13.24 1.46
CA GLY A 31 8.10 12.43 1.00
C GLY A 31 8.34 10.93 1.14
N LEU A 32 9.53 10.45 0.77
CA LEU A 32 9.93 9.06 0.96
C LEU A 32 9.95 8.67 2.45
N ILE A 33 10.56 9.51 3.29
CA ILE A 33 10.63 9.29 4.74
C ILE A 33 9.21 9.24 5.34
N LEU A 34 8.32 10.13 4.90
CA LEU A 34 6.93 10.16 5.34
C LEU A 34 6.21 8.84 5.02
N MET A 35 6.36 8.32 3.81
CA MET A 35 5.76 7.06 3.39
C MET A 35 6.24 5.87 4.24
N ILE A 36 7.56 5.79 4.49
CA ILE A 36 8.16 4.74 5.31
C ILE A 36 7.71 4.87 6.78
N ALA A 37 7.76 6.08 7.34
CA ALA A 37 7.33 6.34 8.71
C ALA A 37 5.86 5.97 8.92
N LEU A 38 4.99 6.33 7.97
CA LEU A 38 3.58 5.98 8.02
C LEU A 38 3.37 4.46 8.00
N ALA A 39 4.05 3.73 7.12
CA ALA A 39 3.96 2.27 7.06
C ALA A 39 4.34 1.62 8.41
N VAL A 40 5.40 2.12 9.07
CA VAL A 40 5.83 1.64 10.40
C VAL A 40 4.80 1.97 11.48
N VAL A 41 4.23 3.18 11.47
CA VAL A 41 3.18 3.59 12.41
C VAL A 41 1.93 2.72 12.22
N LEU A 42 1.47 2.53 10.99
CA LEU A 42 0.31 1.71 10.66
C LEU A 42 0.52 0.25 11.06
N TYR A 43 1.72 -0.30 10.84
CA TYR A 43 2.07 -1.64 11.31
C TYR A 43 1.89 -1.78 12.83
N LYS A 44 2.42 -0.83 13.61
CA LYS A 44 2.27 -0.80 15.08
C LYS A 44 0.81 -0.65 15.51
N VAL A 45 0.05 0.22 14.84
CA VAL A 45 -1.38 0.42 15.12
C VAL A 45 -2.19 -0.85 14.88
N ILE A 46 -1.95 -1.54 13.75
CA ILE A 46 -2.67 -2.76 13.37
C ILE A 46 -2.39 -3.90 14.37
N LYS A 47 -1.17 -3.97 14.93
CA LYS A 47 -0.82 -4.95 15.97
C LYS A 47 -1.72 -4.89 17.20
N HIS A 48 -2.36 -3.75 17.46
CA HIS A 48 -3.32 -3.62 18.58
C HIS A 48 -4.70 -4.21 18.29
N PHE A 49 -5.01 -4.62 17.06
CA PHE A 49 -6.31 -5.18 16.68
C PHE A 49 -6.34 -6.72 16.71
N GLY A 50 -5.24 -7.37 17.08
CA GLY A 50 -5.21 -8.81 17.30
C GLY A 50 -3.91 -9.49 16.87
N PRO A 51 -3.83 -10.82 17.05
CA PRO A 51 -2.72 -11.63 16.56
C PRO A 51 -2.62 -11.44 15.05
N SER A 52 -1.42 -11.12 14.60
CA SER A 52 -1.15 -10.85 13.20
C SER A 52 0.28 -11.25 12.88
N MET A 53 0.50 -11.82 11.71
CA MET A 53 1.82 -12.25 11.25
C MET A 53 2.35 -11.27 10.22
N ILE A 54 3.66 -10.96 10.30
CA ILE A 54 4.32 -10.13 9.28
C ILE A 54 4.21 -10.75 7.87
N ARG A 55 4.10 -12.08 7.80
CA ARG A 55 3.89 -12.84 6.56
C ARG A 55 2.62 -12.41 5.83
N SER A 56 1.57 -12.01 6.56
CA SER A 56 0.33 -11.50 5.97
C SER A 56 0.57 -10.18 5.23
N MET A 57 1.43 -9.31 5.77
CA MET A 57 1.86 -8.08 5.10
C MET A 57 2.70 -8.37 3.85
N LEU A 58 3.69 -9.26 3.95
CA LEU A 58 4.51 -9.65 2.79
C LEU A 58 3.65 -10.28 1.69
N PHE A 59 2.68 -11.12 2.06
CA PHE A 59 1.73 -11.69 1.12
C PHE A 59 0.89 -10.61 0.43
N GLY A 60 0.46 -9.57 1.17
CA GLY A 60 -0.22 -8.41 0.61
C GLY A 60 0.63 -7.64 -0.41
N VAL A 61 1.91 -7.42 -0.11
CA VAL A 61 2.84 -6.78 -1.07
C VAL A 61 2.93 -7.60 -2.35
N VAL A 62 3.22 -8.90 -2.25
CA VAL A 62 3.33 -9.79 -3.41
C VAL A 62 2.01 -9.85 -4.18
N ALA A 63 0.87 -9.91 -3.48
CA ALA A 63 -0.44 -9.91 -4.11
C ALA A 63 -0.69 -8.64 -4.93
N TYR A 64 -0.32 -7.46 -4.41
CA TYR A 64 -0.41 -6.23 -5.19
C TYR A 64 0.51 -6.28 -6.42
N LEU A 65 1.78 -6.63 -6.25
CA LEU A 65 2.75 -6.66 -7.35
C LEU A 65 2.28 -7.56 -8.50
N LEU A 66 1.72 -8.73 -8.18
CA LEU A 66 1.22 -9.66 -9.19
C LEU A 66 -0.12 -9.20 -9.81
N LEU A 67 -1.05 -8.70 -9.01
CA LEU A 67 -2.40 -8.40 -9.45
C LEU A 67 -2.54 -6.95 -9.94
N GLY A 68 -2.27 -5.98 -9.07
CA GLY A 68 -2.32 -4.55 -9.37
C GLY A 68 -1.15 -4.06 -10.23
N GLY A 69 0.04 -4.64 -10.06
CA GLY A 69 1.21 -4.31 -10.87
C GLY A 69 1.22 -5.01 -12.22
N MET A 70 1.33 -6.34 -12.23
CA MET A 70 1.53 -7.09 -13.48
C MET A 70 0.23 -7.35 -14.23
N LEU A 71 -0.79 -7.93 -13.59
CA LEU A 71 -2.00 -8.36 -14.30
C LEU A 71 -2.80 -7.15 -14.84
N VAL A 72 -2.97 -6.08 -14.06
CA VAL A 72 -3.57 -4.84 -14.55
C VAL A 72 -2.79 -4.28 -15.73
N GLN A 73 -1.45 -4.21 -15.65
CA GLN A 73 -0.65 -3.69 -16.75
C GLN A 73 -0.82 -4.54 -18.01
N ILE A 74 -0.78 -5.87 -17.91
CA ILE A 74 -1.00 -6.75 -19.07
C ILE A 74 -2.38 -6.47 -19.69
N LEU A 75 -3.43 -6.48 -18.87
CA LEU A 75 -4.80 -6.31 -19.35
C LEU A 75 -5.05 -4.94 -19.95
N THR A 76 -4.43 -3.88 -19.42
CA THR A 76 -4.54 -2.52 -19.98
C THR A 76 -3.82 -2.37 -21.32
N GLN A 77 -2.79 -3.18 -21.61
CA GLN A 77 -2.07 -3.15 -22.89
C GLN A 77 -2.71 -4.02 -23.98
N LEU A 78 -3.50 -5.05 -23.63
CA LEU A 78 -4.12 -5.96 -24.61
C LEU A 78 -4.90 -5.25 -25.73
N PRO A 79 -5.71 -4.19 -25.48
CA PRO A 79 -6.44 -3.51 -26.54
C PRO A 79 -5.53 -2.86 -27.59
N LEU A 80 -4.30 -2.48 -27.21
CA LEU A 80 -3.34 -1.89 -28.13
C LEU A 80 -2.79 -2.91 -29.15
N MET A 81 -3.01 -4.21 -28.91
CA MET A 81 -2.67 -5.27 -29.87
C MET A 81 -3.71 -5.40 -30.99
N ILE A 82 -4.87 -4.76 -30.86
CA ILE A 82 -5.96 -4.80 -31.83
C ILE A 82 -5.99 -3.46 -32.56
N LYS A 83 -5.49 -3.41 -33.81
CA LYS A 83 -5.23 -2.15 -34.54
C LYS A 83 -6.38 -1.13 -34.49
N PRO A 84 -7.65 -1.47 -34.80
CA PRO A 84 -8.74 -0.49 -34.73
C PRO A 84 -8.97 0.09 -33.33
N VAL A 85 -8.77 -0.71 -32.28
CA VAL A 85 -8.92 -0.29 -30.90
C VAL A 85 -7.72 0.55 -30.46
N ALA A 86 -6.51 0.15 -30.85
CA ALA A 86 -5.29 0.91 -30.63
C ALA A 86 -5.39 2.30 -31.25
N ASP A 87 -5.81 2.40 -32.52
CA ASP A 87 -5.99 3.67 -33.23
C ASP A 87 -6.99 4.57 -32.48
N PHE A 88 -8.10 4.01 -31.99
CA PHE A 88 -9.09 4.76 -31.21
C PHE A 88 -8.56 5.24 -29.85
N LEU A 89 -7.91 4.36 -29.07
CA LEU A 89 -7.42 4.70 -27.74
C LEU A 89 -6.25 5.69 -27.79
N LEU A 90 -5.35 5.55 -28.77
CA LEU A 90 -4.24 6.47 -28.99
C LEU A 90 -4.74 7.85 -29.47
N ALA A 91 -5.81 7.89 -30.27
CA ALA A 91 -6.44 9.15 -30.69
C ALA A 91 -7.27 9.80 -29.58
N ASN A 92 -7.82 9.03 -28.63
CA ASN A 92 -8.75 9.51 -27.61
C ASN A 92 -8.22 9.27 -26.19
N ARG A 93 -7.37 10.21 -25.72
CA ARG A 93 -6.79 10.17 -24.36
C ARG A 93 -7.83 9.97 -23.25
N PRO A 94 -9.01 10.65 -23.22
CA PRO A 94 -10.01 10.39 -22.19
C PRO A 94 -10.53 8.95 -22.19
N ALA A 95 -10.75 8.37 -23.36
CA ALA A 95 -11.24 6.99 -23.48
C ALA A 95 -10.18 5.98 -22.99
N ALA A 96 -8.91 6.19 -23.35
CA ALA A 96 -7.80 5.38 -22.86
C ALA A 96 -7.67 5.43 -21.33
N MET A 97 -7.83 6.62 -20.74
CA MET A 97 -7.77 6.78 -19.29
C MET A 97 -8.94 6.08 -18.59
N ILE A 98 -10.18 6.32 -19.03
CA ILE A 98 -11.36 5.67 -18.45
C ILE A 98 -11.22 4.15 -18.51
N TYR A 99 -10.80 3.61 -19.66
CA TYR A 99 -10.57 2.17 -19.81
C TYR A 99 -9.52 1.65 -18.82
N SER A 100 -8.35 2.29 -18.74
CA SER A 100 -7.28 1.88 -17.83
C SER A 100 -7.74 1.91 -16.37
N PHE A 101 -8.47 2.93 -15.95
CA PHE A 101 -8.98 3.02 -14.58
C PHE A 101 -10.08 2.01 -14.28
N MET A 102 -10.94 1.68 -15.25
CA MET A 102 -11.89 0.58 -15.08
C MET A 102 -11.17 -0.75 -14.87
N MET A 103 -10.10 -1.02 -15.62
CA MET A 103 -9.29 -2.22 -15.44
C MET A 103 -8.62 -2.26 -14.07
N VAL A 104 -8.04 -1.15 -13.60
CA VAL A 104 -7.49 -1.02 -12.24
C VAL A 104 -8.56 -1.38 -11.21
N CYS A 105 -9.74 -0.75 -11.26
CA CYS A 105 -10.78 -0.95 -10.25
C CYS A 105 -11.31 -2.40 -10.21
N ILE A 106 -11.56 -2.99 -11.38
CA ILE A 106 -12.13 -4.35 -11.49
C ILE A 106 -11.11 -5.39 -11.06
N ILE A 107 -9.88 -5.29 -11.55
CA ILE A 107 -8.85 -6.31 -11.34
C ILE A 107 -8.22 -6.18 -9.96
N GLU A 108 -7.99 -4.97 -9.44
CA GLU A 108 -7.47 -4.81 -8.08
C GLU A 108 -8.48 -5.32 -7.04
N GLU A 109 -9.77 -4.96 -7.13
CA GLU A 109 -10.76 -5.44 -6.17
C GLU A 109 -11.13 -6.91 -6.38
N GLY A 110 -11.22 -7.38 -7.63
CA GLY A 110 -11.41 -8.79 -7.94
C GLY A 110 -10.25 -9.64 -7.43
N GLY A 111 -9.02 -9.19 -7.66
CA GLY A 111 -7.81 -9.81 -7.15
C GLY A 111 -7.79 -9.83 -5.61
N ARG A 112 -8.08 -8.69 -4.97
CA ARG A 112 -8.19 -8.58 -3.51
C ARG A 112 -9.23 -9.55 -2.95
N PHE A 113 -10.37 -9.71 -3.61
CA PHE A 113 -11.38 -10.70 -3.22
C PHE A 113 -10.82 -12.12 -3.19
N PHE A 114 -10.07 -12.55 -4.19
CA PHE A 114 -9.46 -13.89 -4.19
C PHE A 114 -8.40 -14.05 -3.10
N VAL A 115 -7.58 -13.02 -2.87
CA VAL A 115 -6.54 -13.01 -1.82
C VAL A 115 -7.18 -13.12 -0.44
N VAL A 116 -8.19 -12.31 -0.16
CA VAL A 116 -8.94 -12.34 1.11
C VAL A 116 -9.66 -13.67 1.27
N LYS A 117 -10.30 -14.20 0.23
CA LYS A 117 -10.94 -15.53 0.24
C LYS A 117 -9.96 -16.64 0.60
N TYR A 118 -8.76 -16.59 0.04
CA TYR A 118 -7.70 -17.55 0.34
C TYR A 118 -7.27 -17.48 1.81
N MET A 119 -7.06 -16.27 2.33
CA MET A 119 -6.67 -16.06 3.73
C MET A 119 -7.78 -16.44 4.72
N ASP A 120 -9.04 -16.15 4.40
CA ASP A 120 -10.20 -16.50 5.22
C ASP A 120 -10.34 -18.03 5.36
N ARG A 121 -10.14 -18.77 4.25
CA ARG A 121 -10.07 -20.25 4.25
C ARG A 121 -8.93 -20.81 5.10
N ARG A 122 -7.90 -20.01 5.40
CA ARG A 122 -6.78 -20.37 6.29
C ARG A 122 -6.98 -19.84 7.72
N HIS A 123 -8.20 -19.39 8.06
CA HIS A 123 -8.56 -18.84 9.37
C HIS A 123 -7.71 -17.63 9.78
N ALA A 124 -7.31 -16.80 8.81
CA ALA A 124 -6.62 -15.55 9.08
C ALA A 124 -7.50 -14.61 9.93
N LYS A 125 -6.90 -13.95 10.92
CA LYS A 125 -7.61 -13.07 11.86
C LYS A 125 -7.74 -11.67 11.28
N LEU A 126 -8.58 -10.82 11.90
CA LEU A 126 -8.72 -9.42 11.50
C LEU A 126 -7.37 -8.70 11.41
N GLY A 127 -6.47 -8.90 12.38
CA GLY A 127 -5.13 -8.32 12.33
C GLY A 127 -4.29 -8.77 11.13
N ASP A 128 -4.45 -10.01 10.66
CA ASP A 128 -3.80 -10.51 9.44
C ASP A 128 -4.39 -9.86 8.18
N MET A 129 -5.71 -9.68 8.13
CA MET A 129 -6.38 -9.00 7.01
C MET A 129 -5.96 -7.53 6.91
N LEU A 130 -5.90 -6.83 8.05
CA LEU A 130 -5.44 -5.44 8.09
C LEU A 130 -3.95 -5.32 7.72
N LEU A 131 -3.08 -6.23 8.18
CA LEU A 131 -1.68 -6.26 7.76
C LEU A 131 -1.53 -6.61 6.28
N MET A 132 -2.35 -7.51 5.74
CA MET A 132 -2.38 -7.77 4.31
C MET A 132 -2.79 -6.53 3.53
N GLY A 133 -3.81 -5.79 3.98
CA GLY A 133 -4.19 -4.51 3.39
C GLY A 133 -3.08 -3.45 3.45
N LEU A 134 -2.31 -3.39 4.54
CA LEU A 134 -1.13 -2.53 4.63
C LEU A 134 -0.07 -2.97 3.61
N GLY A 135 0.19 -4.27 3.50
CA GLY A 135 1.11 -4.82 2.49
C GLY A 135 0.68 -4.49 1.07
N TYR A 136 -0.62 -4.63 0.78
CA TYR A 136 -1.22 -4.28 -0.51
C TYR A 136 -1.00 -2.80 -0.83
N GLY A 137 -1.24 -1.91 0.15
CA GLY A 137 -0.97 -0.48 0.02
C GLY A 137 0.52 -0.14 -0.14
N ILE A 138 1.42 -0.82 0.58
CA ILE A 138 2.87 -0.67 0.40
C ILE A 138 3.27 -1.04 -1.03
N GLY A 139 2.80 -2.19 -1.53
CA GLY A 139 3.03 -2.60 -2.92
C GLY A 139 2.56 -1.56 -3.94
N ALA A 140 1.36 -1.00 -3.72
CA ALA A 140 0.80 0.07 -4.53
C ALA A 140 1.70 1.30 -4.56
N THR A 141 2.10 1.77 -3.38
CA THR A 141 2.94 2.97 -3.29
C THR A 141 4.35 2.78 -3.85
N ILE A 142 4.92 1.57 -3.74
CA ILE A 142 6.23 1.25 -4.32
C ILE A 142 6.18 1.35 -5.85
N LEU A 143 5.17 0.72 -6.47
CA LEU A 143 5.05 0.71 -7.93
C LEU A 143 4.59 2.05 -8.50
N ALA A 144 3.70 2.75 -7.81
CA ALA A 144 3.17 4.02 -8.30
C ALA A 144 4.26 5.10 -8.31
N ASN A 145 4.92 5.34 -7.17
CA ASN A 145 5.88 6.45 -7.04
C ASN A 145 7.17 6.09 -6.30
N GLY A 146 7.21 5.02 -5.48
CA GLY A 146 8.35 4.73 -4.61
C GLY A 146 9.65 4.48 -5.39
N THR A 147 9.60 3.69 -6.46
CA THR A 147 10.75 3.46 -7.35
C THR A 147 11.19 4.73 -8.07
N ALA A 148 10.22 5.49 -8.60
CA ALA A 148 10.47 6.75 -9.29
C ALA A 148 11.11 7.80 -8.35
N ILE A 149 10.66 7.90 -7.10
CA ILE A 149 11.21 8.83 -6.10
C ILE A 149 12.71 8.54 -5.88
N VAL A 150 13.08 7.28 -5.65
CA VAL A 150 14.48 6.91 -5.41
C VAL A 150 15.35 7.20 -6.64
N SER A 151 14.89 6.81 -7.83
CA SER A 151 15.59 7.06 -9.09
C SER A 151 15.74 8.56 -9.37
N ASN A 152 14.69 9.34 -9.13
CA ASN A 152 14.68 10.77 -9.39
C ASN A 152 15.60 11.53 -8.44
N ILE A 153 15.73 11.15 -7.15
CA ILE A 153 16.72 11.77 -6.25
C ILE A 153 18.13 11.60 -6.81
N GLY A 154 18.46 10.37 -7.24
CA GLY A 154 19.75 10.06 -7.83
C GLY A 154 19.99 10.87 -9.11
N LEU A 155 19.03 10.90 -10.02
CA LEU A 155 19.12 11.63 -11.28
C LEU A 155 19.24 13.15 -11.06
N MET A 156 18.41 13.73 -10.19
CA MET A 156 18.46 15.15 -9.86
C MET A 156 19.81 15.53 -9.21
N ALA A 157 20.35 14.68 -8.35
CA ALA A 157 21.67 14.88 -7.75
C ALA A 157 22.79 14.84 -8.79
N SER A 158 22.76 13.85 -9.69
CA SER A 158 23.71 13.73 -10.80
C SER A 158 23.66 14.93 -11.74
N ILE A 159 22.47 15.42 -12.08
CA ILE A 159 22.29 16.62 -12.92
C ILE A 159 22.88 17.85 -12.21
N ASN A 160 22.65 18.00 -10.91
CA ASN A 160 23.20 19.13 -10.15
C ASN A 160 24.72 19.08 -9.98
N SER A 161 25.35 17.89 -10.05
CA SER A 161 26.79 17.71 -9.94
C SER A 161 27.53 17.76 -11.28
N ALA A 162 27.04 17.04 -12.30
CA ALA A 162 27.70 16.90 -13.61
C ALA A 162 27.13 17.87 -14.67
N GLY A 163 25.91 18.38 -14.47
CA GLY A 163 25.21 19.20 -15.46
C GLY A 163 24.48 18.36 -16.51
N MET A 164 23.34 18.87 -16.98
CA MET A 164 22.50 18.13 -17.93
C MET A 164 23.20 17.93 -19.27
N THR A 165 23.95 18.93 -19.74
CA THR A 165 24.70 18.87 -21.00
C THR A 165 25.67 17.69 -21.06
N GLU A 166 26.41 17.44 -19.97
CA GLU A 166 27.35 16.32 -19.88
C GLU A 166 26.62 14.98 -19.86
N LEU A 167 25.52 14.88 -19.12
CA LEU A 167 24.73 13.65 -19.02
C LEU A 167 24.01 13.28 -20.33
N THR A 168 23.72 14.25 -21.19
CA THR A 168 23.13 14.03 -22.50
C THR A 168 24.16 13.92 -23.63
N ALA A 169 25.46 14.02 -23.33
CA ALA A 169 26.50 13.98 -24.35
C ALA A 169 26.46 12.65 -25.11
N GLY A 170 26.21 12.71 -26.42
CA GLY A 170 26.10 11.52 -27.28
C GLY A 170 24.70 10.90 -27.38
N MET A 171 23.70 11.42 -26.64
CA MET A 171 22.29 11.09 -26.90
C MET A 171 21.81 11.77 -28.17
N THR A 172 20.96 11.10 -28.96
CA THR A 172 20.38 11.66 -30.18
C THR A 172 18.92 11.22 -30.35
N GLY A 173 18.17 11.98 -31.15
CA GLY A 173 16.76 11.68 -31.43
C GLY A 173 15.89 11.62 -30.18
N THR A 174 15.00 10.64 -30.12
CA THR A 174 13.98 10.52 -29.07
C THR A 174 14.56 10.36 -27.65
N ASP A 175 15.74 9.76 -27.51
CA ASP A 175 16.37 9.60 -26.19
C ASP A 175 16.79 10.95 -25.59
N LEU A 176 17.33 11.84 -26.43
CA LEU A 176 17.68 13.20 -26.04
C LEU A 176 16.42 14.01 -25.69
N GLU A 177 15.38 13.91 -26.53
CA GLU A 177 14.10 14.60 -26.28
C GLU A 177 13.48 14.19 -24.95
N ASN A 178 13.46 12.89 -24.64
CA ASN A 178 12.95 12.37 -23.37
C ASN A 178 13.79 12.84 -22.18
N ALA A 179 15.12 12.82 -22.31
CA ALA A 179 16.01 13.29 -21.26
C ALA A 179 15.81 14.78 -20.95
N VAL A 180 15.70 15.62 -21.99
CA VAL A 180 15.43 17.06 -21.82
C VAL A 180 14.04 17.30 -21.24
N GLN A 181 13.02 16.52 -21.62
CA GLN A 181 11.70 16.64 -21.02
C GLN A 181 11.71 16.31 -19.52
N VAL A 182 12.37 15.21 -19.12
CA VAL A 182 12.53 14.86 -17.70
C VAL A 182 13.26 15.97 -16.93
N PHE A 183 14.32 16.53 -17.52
CA PHE A 183 15.04 17.65 -16.92
C PHE A 183 14.16 18.90 -16.77
N ARG A 184 13.40 19.25 -17.81
CA ARG A 184 12.41 20.33 -17.78
C ARG A 184 11.43 20.11 -16.64
N ASP A 185 10.85 18.92 -16.53
CA ASP A 185 9.91 18.57 -15.46
C ASP A 185 10.53 18.77 -14.08
N PHE A 186 11.80 18.38 -13.87
CA PHE A 186 12.49 18.59 -12.59
C PHE A 186 12.75 20.05 -12.24
N VAL A 187 12.97 20.89 -13.24
CA VAL A 187 13.27 22.31 -13.04
C VAL A 187 12.00 23.14 -12.90
N GLU A 188 10.93 22.80 -13.64
CA GLU A 188 9.69 23.57 -13.68
C GLU A 188 8.68 23.11 -12.60
N THR A 189 8.74 21.87 -12.14
CA THR A 189 7.80 21.36 -11.12
C THR A 189 8.03 22.07 -9.77
N PRO A 190 7.00 22.71 -9.19
CA PRO A 190 7.09 23.29 -7.85
C PRO A 190 7.42 22.23 -6.81
N PHE A 191 8.30 22.55 -5.85
CA PHE A 191 8.72 21.59 -4.83
C PHE A 191 7.57 21.06 -3.95
N ILE A 192 6.47 21.83 -3.84
CA ILE A 192 5.27 21.45 -3.07
C ILE A 192 4.56 20.27 -3.76
N ASP A 193 4.66 20.14 -5.08
CA ASP A 193 3.99 19.07 -5.81
C ASP A 193 4.60 17.71 -5.43
N TYR A 194 5.92 17.65 -5.22
CA TYR A 194 6.59 16.43 -4.78
C TYR A 194 6.10 15.93 -3.41
N ILE A 195 5.85 16.82 -2.45
CA ILE A 195 5.30 16.39 -1.15
C ILE A 195 3.81 16.05 -1.25
N CYS A 196 3.03 16.77 -2.06
CA CYS A 196 1.64 16.43 -2.34
C CYS A 196 1.51 15.03 -2.95
N MET A 197 2.37 14.68 -3.91
CA MET A 197 2.45 13.32 -4.46
C MET A 197 2.68 12.27 -3.36
N SER A 198 3.61 12.49 -2.43
CA SER A 198 3.86 11.55 -1.33
C SER A 198 2.70 11.49 -0.32
N ILE A 199 1.99 12.59 -0.09
CA ILE A 199 0.79 12.63 0.76
C ILE A 199 -0.34 11.83 0.12
N GLU A 200 -0.54 11.93 -1.20
CA GLU A 200 -1.52 11.10 -1.92
C GLU A 200 -1.18 9.61 -1.83
N GLN A 201 0.10 9.24 -1.92
CA GLN A 201 0.54 7.85 -1.70
C GLN A 201 0.27 7.37 -0.28
N CYS A 202 0.47 8.23 0.73
CA CYS A 202 0.09 7.93 2.10
C CYS A 202 -1.41 7.68 2.24
N ALA A 203 -2.24 8.51 1.60
CA ALA A 203 -3.68 8.34 1.57
C ALA A 203 -4.09 7.03 0.88
N GLN A 204 -3.43 6.67 -0.22
CA GLN A 204 -3.65 5.43 -0.96
C GLN A 204 -3.27 4.20 -0.13
N MET A 205 -2.16 4.25 0.61
CA MET A 205 -1.75 3.16 1.50
C MET A 205 -2.81 2.87 2.57
N VAL A 206 -3.35 3.93 3.19
CA VAL A 206 -4.42 3.81 4.20
C VAL A 206 -5.74 3.36 3.55
N PHE A 207 -6.02 3.84 2.34
CA PHE A 207 -7.17 3.42 1.54
C PHE A 207 -7.16 1.89 1.31
N HIS A 208 -6.02 1.31 0.91
CA HIS A 208 -5.95 -0.14 0.69
C HIS A 208 -6.17 -0.97 1.96
N ILE A 209 -5.81 -0.47 3.15
CA ILE A 209 -6.15 -1.13 4.42
C ILE A 209 -7.68 -1.20 4.59
N CYS A 210 -8.36 -0.07 4.37
CA CYS A 210 -9.80 0.02 4.51
C CYS A 210 -10.55 -0.84 3.49
N MET A 211 -10.09 -0.83 2.24
CA MET A 211 -10.67 -1.65 1.18
C MET A 211 -10.52 -3.15 1.44
N THR A 212 -9.38 -3.58 1.98
CA THR A 212 -9.20 -4.97 2.42
C THR A 212 -10.16 -5.35 3.53
N TYR A 213 -10.44 -4.44 4.46
CA TYR A 213 -11.47 -4.67 5.47
C TYR A 213 -12.88 -4.79 4.86
N ILE A 214 -13.26 -3.93 3.92
CA ILE A 214 -14.55 -4.01 3.21
C ILE A 214 -14.72 -5.37 2.53
N VAL A 215 -13.69 -5.82 1.81
CA VAL A 215 -13.73 -7.11 1.11
C VAL A 215 -13.76 -8.27 2.11
N TYR A 216 -13.07 -8.17 3.25
CA TYR A 216 -13.15 -9.16 4.32
C TYR A 216 -14.57 -9.32 4.90
N ARG A 217 -15.36 -8.24 4.93
CA ARG A 217 -16.76 -8.29 5.37
C ARG A 217 -17.66 -9.13 4.48
N ILE A 218 -17.31 -9.33 3.20
CA ILE A 218 -18.06 -10.23 2.31
C ILE A 218 -18.14 -11.64 2.90
N PHE A 219 -17.04 -12.12 3.50
CA PHE A 219 -16.93 -13.48 4.03
C PHE A 219 -17.51 -13.62 5.44
N THR A 220 -17.34 -12.60 6.27
CA THR A 220 -17.87 -12.60 7.65
C THR A 220 -19.37 -12.33 7.70
N GLU A 221 -19.90 -11.46 6.83
CA GLU A 221 -21.33 -11.10 6.80
C GLU A 221 -22.12 -11.78 5.68
N LYS A 222 -21.45 -12.56 4.81
CA LYS A 222 -22.06 -13.25 3.65
C LYS A 222 -22.81 -12.31 2.71
N ARG A 223 -22.28 -11.09 2.48
CA ARG A 223 -22.88 -10.04 1.65
C ARG A 223 -22.07 -9.79 0.37
N PRO A 224 -22.29 -10.53 -0.73
CA PRO A 224 -21.49 -10.41 -1.95
C PRO A 224 -21.61 -9.04 -2.64
N VAL A 225 -22.72 -8.32 -2.41
CA VAL A 225 -22.93 -6.94 -2.92
C VAL A 225 -21.85 -5.97 -2.44
N MET A 226 -21.15 -6.27 -1.33
CA MET A 226 -20.03 -5.46 -0.87
C MET A 226 -18.84 -5.45 -1.86
N LEU A 227 -18.71 -6.43 -2.75
CA LEU A 227 -17.68 -6.39 -3.80
C LEU A 227 -17.96 -5.27 -4.82
N LEU A 228 -19.22 -5.13 -5.24
CA LEU A 228 -19.63 -4.02 -6.11
C LEU A 228 -19.48 -2.67 -5.41
N ALA A 229 -19.84 -2.60 -4.12
CA ALA A 229 -19.60 -1.41 -3.32
C ALA A 229 -18.11 -1.08 -3.21
N ALA A 230 -17.24 -2.08 -3.05
CA ALA A 230 -15.79 -1.89 -3.03
C ALA A 230 -15.29 -1.33 -4.36
N MET A 231 -15.71 -1.90 -5.49
CA MET A 231 -15.36 -1.39 -6.82
C MET A 231 -15.83 0.06 -7.01
N GLY A 232 -17.04 0.40 -6.55
CA GLY A 232 -17.56 1.78 -6.61
C GLY A 232 -16.77 2.76 -5.75
N ILE A 233 -16.43 2.39 -4.51
CA ILE A 233 -15.61 3.22 -3.62
C ILE A 233 -14.21 3.44 -4.21
N HIS A 234 -13.62 2.40 -4.80
CA HIS A 234 -12.34 2.50 -5.51
C HIS A 234 -12.43 3.44 -6.71
N ALA A 235 -13.45 3.28 -7.55
CA ALA A 235 -13.65 4.16 -8.69
C ALA A 235 -13.74 5.63 -8.26
N VAL A 236 -14.51 5.94 -7.21
CA VAL A 236 -14.61 7.31 -6.66
C VAL A 236 -13.26 7.81 -6.13
N PHE A 237 -12.50 6.97 -5.44
CA PHE A 237 -11.18 7.33 -4.93
C PHE A 237 -10.20 7.71 -6.06
N VAL A 238 -10.32 7.10 -7.23
CA VAL A 238 -9.38 7.33 -8.34
C VAL A 238 -9.74 8.58 -9.18
N VAL A 239 -11.00 9.03 -9.16
CA VAL A 239 -11.49 10.19 -9.95
C VAL A 239 -10.59 11.43 -9.86
N PRO A 240 -10.17 11.91 -8.67
CA PRO A 240 -9.32 13.11 -8.58
C PRO A 240 -8.03 12.97 -9.39
N SER A 241 -7.36 11.82 -9.29
CA SER A 241 -6.15 11.52 -10.04
C SER A 241 -6.40 11.43 -11.55
N VAL A 242 -7.54 10.88 -11.98
CA VAL A 242 -7.93 10.86 -13.40
C VAL A 242 -8.08 12.29 -13.93
N LEU A 243 -8.80 13.14 -13.20
CA LEU A 243 -9.05 14.52 -13.60
C LEU A 243 -7.77 15.35 -13.64
N TYR A 244 -6.82 15.07 -12.74
CA TYR A 244 -5.49 15.66 -12.79
C TYR A 244 -4.71 15.24 -14.04
N GLN A 245 -4.66 13.94 -14.33
CA GLN A 245 -3.92 13.42 -15.49
C GLN A 245 -4.55 13.79 -16.85
N LEU A 246 -5.84 14.12 -16.87
CA LEU A 246 -6.54 14.68 -18.02
C LEU A 246 -6.39 16.21 -18.15
N ASN A 247 -5.62 16.85 -17.28
CA ASN A 247 -5.45 18.32 -17.21
C ASN A 247 -6.76 19.09 -16.99
N VAL A 248 -7.80 18.43 -16.46
CA VAL A 248 -9.07 19.08 -16.04
C VAL A 248 -8.84 19.83 -14.73
N ILE A 249 -8.18 19.18 -13.78
CA ILE A 249 -7.65 19.81 -12.57
C ILE A 249 -6.16 20.03 -12.80
N LYS A 250 -5.71 21.28 -12.88
CA LYS A 250 -4.29 21.60 -13.13
C LYS A 250 -3.45 21.71 -11.86
N ILE A 251 -4.10 21.73 -10.70
CA ILE A 251 -3.48 22.08 -9.43
C ILE A 251 -3.60 20.87 -8.49
N ILE A 252 -2.47 20.23 -8.17
CA ILE A 252 -2.41 19.08 -7.26
C ILE A 252 -2.91 19.41 -5.85
N TYR A 253 -2.86 20.69 -5.45
CA TYR A 253 -3.40 21.20 -4.19
C TYR A 253 -4.92 21.07 -4.06
N ILE A 254 -5.63 20.75 -5.15
CA ILE A 254 -7.07 20.43 -5.12
C ILE A 254 -7.27 18.91 -4.97
N THR A 255 -6.49 18.10 -5.69
CA THR A 255 -6.63 16.64 -5.64
C THR A 255 -6.20 16.07 -4.30
N THR A 256 -5.09 16.55 -3.74
CA THR A 256 -4.54 16.01 -2.49
C THR A 256 -5.52 16.14 -1.32
N PRO A 257 -6.14 17.31 -1.04
CA PRO A 257 -7.17 17.40 0.00
C PRO A 257 -8.40 16.53 -0.26
N ILE A 258 -8.85 16.41 -1.52
CA ILE A 258 -9.98 15.53 -1.85
C ILE A 258 -9.65 14.08 -1.51
N MET A 259 -8.46 13.59 -1.90
CA MET A 259 -7.99 12.24 -1.59
C MET A 259 -7.90 12.01 -0.08
N LEU A 260 -7.38 12.99 0.68
CA LEU A 260 -7.31 12.94 2.13
C LEU A 260 -8.70 12.90 2.78
N ILE A 261 -9.68 13.66 2.26
CA ILE A 261 -11.06 13.64 2.75
C ILE A 261 -11.70 12.29 2.48
N LEU A 262 -11.59 11.76 1.26
CA LEU A 262 -12.13 10.45 0.88
C LEU A 262 -11.54 9.35 1.77
N THR A 263 -10.22 9.31 1.92
CA THR A 263 -9.54 8.36 2.81
C THR A 263 -9.95 8.57 4.27
N GLY A 264 -10.03 9.82 4.75
CA GLY A 264 -10.40 10.14 6.12
C GLY A 264 -11.83 9.70 6.49
N LEU A 265 -12.78 9.90 5.58
CA LEU A 265 -14.16 9.41 5.71
C LEU A 265 -14.19 7.88 5.76
N LEU A 266 -13.43 7.23 4.88
CA LEU A 266 -13.32 5.78 4.83
C LEU A 266 -12.67 5.20 6.09
N VAL A 267 -11.63 5.86 6.63
CA VAL A 267 -10.99 5.51 7.89
C VAL A 267 -11.95 5.67 9.05
N LYS A 268 -12.67 6.79 9.14
CA LYS A 268 -13.67 7.02 10.20
C LYS A 268 -14.72 5.92 10.20
N TRP A 269 -15.24 5.56 9.03
CA TRP A 269 -16.19 4.47 8.88
C TRP A 269 -15.58 3.12 9.27
N THR A 270 -14.42 2.77 8.71
CA THR A 270 -13.72 1.49 8.97
C THR A 270 -13.40 1.33 10.45
N TYR A 271 -12.87 2.38 11.07
CA TYR A 271 -12.54 2.42 12.50
C TYR A 271 -13.76 2.14 13.37
N GLY A 272 -14.91 2.75 13.04
CA GLY A 272 -16.17 2.49 13.73
C GLY A 272 -16.59 1.02 13.71
N GLN A 273 -16.30 0.31 12.61
CA GLN A 273 -16.62 -1.11 12.46
C GLN A 273 -15.60 -2.03 13.15
N ILE A 274 -14.32 -1.67 13.22
CA ILE A 274 -13.26 -2.52 13.84
C ILE A 274 -13.05 -2.26 15.34
N LYS A 275 -13.50 -1.12 15.87
CA LYS A 275 -13.36 -0.75 17.29
C LYS A 275 -13.91 -1.81 18.28
N PRO A 276 -15.05 -2.49 18.02
CA PRO A 276 -15.55 -3.55 18.90
C PRO A 276 -14.54 -4.70 19.08
N PHE A 277 -13.88 -5.12 18.01
CA PHE A 277 -12.89 -6.20 18.02
C PHE A 277 -11.66 -5.89 18.89
N LYS A 278 -11.19 -4.63 18.87
CA LYS A 278 -10.10 -4.19 19.77
C LYS A 278 -10.46 -4.38 21.24
N THR A 279 -11.72 -4.10 21.58
CA THR A 279 -12.21 -4.19 22.96
C THR A 279 -12.29 -5.66 23.42
N GLU A 280 -12.67 -6.56 22.54
CA GLU A 280 -12.69 -8.02 22.81
C GLU A 280 -11.28 -8.59 22.99
N VAL A 281 -10.34 -8.21 22.11
CA VAL A 281 -8.93 -8.61 22.19
C VAL A 281 -8.26 -8.09 23.46
N VAL A 282 -8.69 -6.96 24.04
CA VAL A 282 -8.15 -6.49 25.33
C VAL A 282 -8.76 -7.24 26.52
N LYS A 283 -10.02 -7.69 26.40
CA LYS A 283 -10.72 -8.45 27.46
C LYS A 283 -10.20 -9.89 27.59
N GLN A 284 -10.00 -10.61 26.48
CA GLN A 284 -9.52 -12.00 26.47
C GLN A 284 -8.19 -12.27 27.19
N PRO A 285 -7.10 -11.50 26.99
CA PRO A 285 -5.80 -11.74 27.65
C PRO A 285 -5.83 -11.39 29.14
N LYS A 286 -6.77 -10.56 29.61
CA LYS A 286 -6.98 -10.34 31.05
C LYS A 286 -7.70 -11.54 31.68
N ALA A 287 -8.76 -12.04 31.06
CA ALA A 287 -9.48 -13.23 31.53
C ALA A 287 -8.58 -14.47 31.57
N ALA A 288 -7.82 -14.74 30.51
CA ALA A 288 -6.90 -15.87 30.44
C ALA A 288 -5.76 -15.79 31.47
N LYS A 289 -5.28 -14.58 31.81
CA LYS A 289 -4.30 -14.38 32.90
C LYS A 289 -4.93 -14.63 34.27
N THR A 290 -6.16 -14.19 34.49
CA THR A 290 -6.90 -14.43 35.74
C THR A 290 -7.16 -15.92 35.94
N GLU A 291 -7.66 -16.63 34.94
CA GLU A 291 -7.89 -18.09 35.00
C GLU A 291 -6.59 -18.86 35.24
N LYS A 292 -5.49 -18.48 34.59
CA LYS A 292 -4.19 -19.12 34.79
C LYS A 292 -3.62 -18.85 36.18
N ASN A 293 -3.88 -17.68 36.76
CA ASN A 293 -3.50 -17.35 38.14
C ASN A 293 -4.37 -18.11 39.16
N ILE A 294 -5.68 -18.25 38.90
CA ILE A 294 -6.59 -19.05 39.74
C ILE A 294 -6.19 -20.52 39.72
N ALA A 295 -5.91 -21.09 38.53
CA ALA A 295 -5.46 -22.48 38.39
C ALA A 295 -4.09 -22.74 39.06
N LYS A 296 -3.20 -21.73 39.07
CA LYS A 296 -1.90 -21.81 39.74
C LYS A 296 -2.01 -21.70 41.26
N ASN A 297 -2.99 -20.95 41.77
CA ASN A 297 -3.25 -20.85 43.21
C ASN A 297 -4.10 -22.03 43.75
N ALA A 298 -4.88 -22.70 42.89
CA ALA A 298 -5.64 -23.90 43.26
C ALA A 298 -4.75 -25.15 43.40
N THR A 299 -3.58 -25.19 42.76
CA THR A 299 -2.62 -26.30 42.86
C THR A 299 -1.67 -26.17 44.06
N THR A 300 -1.71 -25.06 44.80
CA THR A 300 -0.99 -24.86 46.06
C THR A 300 -1.92 -25.05 47.26
N VAL A 301 -2.22 -26.30 47.61
CA VAL A 301 -2.81 -26.65 48.93
C VAL A 301 -1.66 -27.11 49.85
N PRO A 302 -1.43 -26.48 51.02
CA PRO A 302 -0.34 -26.88 51.90
C PRO A 302 -0.75 -28.01 52.85
N GLY A 303 0.07 -29.07 52.92
CA GLY A 303 0.17 -29.91 54.12
C GLY A 303 0.17 -31.44 53.91
N LYS A 304 1.34 -32.03 53.64
CA LYS A 304 1.66 -33.38 54.13
C LYS A 304 2.57 -33.21 55.35
N LYS A 305 2.02 -33.31 56.56
CA LYS A 305 2.83 -33.45 57.79
C LYS A 305 3.49 -34.82 57.76
N SER A 306 4.81 -34.85 57.94
CA SER A 306 5.62 -36.05 58.13
C SER A 306 5.20 -36.79 59.42
N MET A 307 4.93 -38.09 59.34
CA MET A 307 4.82 -38.97 60.51
C MET A 307 6.22 -39.39 61.00
N PRO A 308 6.42 -39.59 62.31
CA PRO A 308 7.72 -39.94 62.88
C PRO A 308 8.05 -41.43 62.68
N LYS A 309 9.34 -41.72 62.49
CA LYS A 309 9.92 -43.07 62.38
C LYS A 309 9.71 -43.84 63.69
N TYR A 310 9.20 -45.06 63.59
CA TYR A 310 9.33 -46.08 64.63
C TYR A 310 10.40 -47.08 64.22
N ASP A 311 11.38 -47.24 65.08
CA ASP A 311 12.36 -48.33 65.07
C ASP A 311 11.82 -49.45 65.96
N ASN A 312 11.93 -50.70 65.53
CA ASN A 312 11.94 -51.85 66.43
C ASN A 312 12.48 -53.10 65.72
N SER A 313 13.63 -53.53 66.23
CA SER A 313 14.25 -54.84 66.13
C SER A 313 13.36 -56.00 66.65
N ALA A 314 13.73 -57.22 66.23
CA ALA A 314 13.24 -58.55 66.66
C ALA A 314 11.92 -58.99 65.98
N SER A 315 11.72 -60.23 65.54
CA SER A 315 12.39 -61.52 65.77
C SER A 315 11.98 -62.52 64.67
N ALA A 316 12.87 -63.47 64.37
CA ALA A 316 12.62 -64.91 64.22
C ALA A 316 11.44 -65.44 63.36
N ASN A 317 11.84 -66.27 62.40
CA ASN A 317 11.41 -67.68 62.24
C ASN A 317 10.15 -68.08 61.44
N ASP A 318 10.40 -69.13 60.64
CA ASP A 318 9.59 -70.29 60.25
C ASP A 318 8.50 -70.10 59.18
N GLU A 319 8.71 -70.75 58.01
CA GLU A 319 7.94 -71.92 57.48
C GLU A 319 6.65 -71.44 56.78
N GLU A 320 6.37 -71.73 55.51
CA GLU A 320 6.43 -72.97 54.73
C GLU A 320 6.44 -72.64 53.21
#